data_AF-A0A3A9A200-F1
#
_entry.id   AF-A0A3A9A200-F1
#
_cell.length_a   1.000
_cell.length_b   1.000
_cell.length_c   1.000
_cell.angle_alpha   90.00
_cell.angle_beta   90.00
_cell.angle_gamma   90.00
#
_symmetry.space_group_name_H-M   'P 1'
#
loop_
_entity.id
_entity.type
_entity.pdbx_description
1 polymer ?
#
loop_
_entity_poly.entity_id
_entity_poly.type
_entity_poly.pdbx_seq_one_letter_code
_entity_poly.pdbx_strand_id
1 'polypeptide(L)'
;MGVVQKVEDGKLVESSSAASLAHKSVKGTGNDSLDKDAFLQLLVAQMKYQDPLEPTSNTEYISQYATFSELEQMQNMSASMDLFRASSLVGQTVLLKVTDSSGRTTDVQGNVDYVHYEKGKAYLSINGELYSMDDLSTVADPAYLEAYKLAAEFLNDYNKLPALDKLSLDDRERVEKLDKIYQEMTEYQKSFLTEEHGGTLAKYVAKMKDLVAIAEAEKDDETNNDSDKDPDEGGTDDDK
;
A
#
# COMPACT_ATOMS: atom_id res chain seq x y z
N MET A 1 18.54 -11.73 -14.94
CA MET A 1 19.39 -10.54 -15.14
C MET A 1 20.08 -10.27 -13.81
N GLY A 2 21.41 -10.22 -13.79
CA GLY A 2 22.19 -10.08 -12.57
C GLY A 2 22.15 -8.66 -12.02
N VAL A 3 22.20 -8.53 -10.69
CA VAL A 3 22.42 -7.27 -9.99
C VAL A 3 23.76 -6.69 -10.43
N VAL A 4 23.73 -5.68 -11.30
CA VAL A 4 24.90 -4.88 -11.65
C VAL A 4 25.09 -3.84 -10.57
N GLN A 5 26.08 -4.09 -9.72
CA GLN A 5 26.58 -3.14 -8.71
C GLN A 5 27.08 -1.88 -9.44
N LYS A 6 26.49 -0.72 -9.12
CA LYS A 6 26.85 0.55 -9.77
C LYS A 6 28.24 0.97 -9.29
N VAL A 7 29.18 1.13 -10.23
CA VAL A 7 30.55 1.62 -9.96
C VAL A 7 30.62 3.08 -10.40
N GLU A 8 30.87 4.00 -9.46
CA GLU A 8 31.26 5.37 -9.74
C GLU A 8 32.68 5.60 -9.20
N ASP A 9 33.55 6.18 -10.03
CA ASP A 9 34.94 6.54 -9.68
C ASP A 9 35.81 5.44 -9.05
N GLY A 10 35.60 4.18 -9.47
CA GLY A 10 36.43 3.06 -9.04
C GLY A 10 36.23 2.63 -7.59
N LYS A 11 35.17 3.12 -6.92
CA LYS A 11 34.73 2.64 -5.60
C LYS A 11 33.35 1.97 -5.72
N LEU A 12 33.19 0.87 -5.00
CA LEU A 12 31.90 0.20 -4.87
C LEU A 12 30.96 1.14 -4.12
N VAL A 13 29.84 1.52 -4.73
CA VAL A 13 28.80 2.29 -4.04
C VAL A 13 27.97 1.29 -3.22
N GLU A 14 28.18 1.31 -1.91
CA GLU A 14 27.38 0.53 -0.96
C GLU A 14 25.93 1.02 -1.03
N SER A 15 25.03 0.20 -1.60
CA SER A 15 23.60 0.38 -1.38
C SER A 15 23.34 0.30 0.13
N SER A 16 22.52 1.18 0.67
CA SER A 16 22.12 1.21 2.10
C SER A 16 21.65 -0.16 2.63
N SER A 17 21.15 -1.02 1.74
CA SER A 17 20.74 -2.41 2.00
C SER A 17 21.90 -3.38 2.28
N ALA A 18 23.14 -3.08 1.88
CA ALA A 18 24.30 -3.97 2.05
C ALA A 18 24.92 -3.90 3.47
N ALA A 19 24.79 -2.74 4.14
CA ALA A 19 25.36 -2.53 5.47
C ALA A 19 24.69 -3.43 6.54
N SER A 20 23.40 -3.70 6.41
CA SER A 20 22.65 -4.59 7.32
C SER A 20 23.03 -6.06 7.18
N LEU A 21 23.64 -6.46 6.04
CA LEU A 21 24.05 -7.84 5.76
C LEU A 21 25.48 -8.16 6.23
N ALA A 22 26.34 -7.14 6.34
CA ALA A 22 27.74 -7.30 6.71
C ALA A 22 27.94 -7.74 8.18
N HIS A 23 26.95 -7.51 9.06
CA HIS A 23 27.08 -7.86 10.49
C HIS A 23 26.71 -9.33 10.81
N LYS A 24 26.25 -10.13 9.83
CA LYS A 24 25.79 -11.51 10.08
C LYS A 24 26.09 -12.45 8.91
N SER A 25 27.35 -12.57 8.50
CA SER A 25 27.75 -13.55 7.48
C SER A 25 29.08 -14.24 7.82
N VAL A 26 29.03 -15.15 8.80
CA VAL A 26 29.96 -16.30 8.88
C VAL A 26 29.17 -17.56 9.20
N LYS A 27 28.68 -18.24 8.15
CA LYS A 27 28.67 -19.72 8.00
C LYS A 27 27.96 -20.10 6.70
N GLY A 28 28.65 -20.85 5.85
CA GLY A 28 28.21 -21.27 4.52
C GLY A 28 27.20 -22.41 4.54
N THR A 29 26.42 -22.49 3.47
CA THR A 29 25.43 -23.55 3.21
C THR A 29 25.73 -24.16 1.84
N GLY A 30 26.06 -25.45 1.81
CA GLY A 30 26.30 -26.19 0.57
C GLY A 30 26.87 -27.58 0.81
N ASN A 31 26.12 -28.48 1.47
CA ASN A 31 26.26 -29.94 1.35
C ASN A 31 25.23 -30.81 2.13
N ASP A 32 24.27 -30.24 2.86
CA ASP A 32 23.53 -30.97 3.92
C ASP A 32 22.67 -32.17 3.47
N SER A 33 22.20 -32.23 2.22
CA SER A 33 21.37 -33.36 1.77
C SER A 33 22.17 -34.65 1.54
N LEU A 34 23.46 -34.55 1.22
CA LEU A 34 24.34 -35.69 0.96
C LEU A 34 24.80 -36.38 2.26
N ASP A 35 24.85 -35.64 3.37
CA ASP A 35 25.24 -36.15 4.68
C ASP A 35 24.14 -36.99 5.35
N LYS A 36 22.85 -36.69 5.09
CA LYS A 36 21.71 -37.47 5.60
C LYS A 36 21.69 -38.92 5.11
N ASP A 37 21.86 -39.12 3.80
CA ASP A 37 21.83 -40.46 3.20
C ASP A 37 23.09 -41.27 3.55
N ALA A 38 24.25 -40.61 3.62
CA ALA A 38 25.49 -41.22 4.08
C ALA A 38 25.41 -41.65 5.56
N PHE A 39 24.75 -40.85 6.40
CA PHE A 39 24.51 -41.16 7.81
C PHE A 39 23.53 -42.34 7.99
N LEU A 40 22.42 -42.37 7.24
CA LEU A 40 21.48 -43.50 7.29
C LEU A 40 22.11 -44.81 6.81
N GLN A 41 23.01 -44.76 5.83
CA GLN A 41 23.80 -45.94 5.43
C GLN A 41 24.78 -46.40 6.52
N LEU A 42 25.44 -45.46 7.20
CA LEU A 42 26.28 -45.76 8.35
C LEU A 42 25.49 -46.36 9.52
N LEU A 43 24.27 -45.86 9.78
CA LEU A 43 23.34 -46.36 10.79
C LEU A 43 22.94 -47.82 10.52
N VAL A 44 22.55 -48.12 9.27
CA VAL A 44 22.16 -49.47 8.85
C VAL A 44 23.36 -50.42 8.89
N ALA A 45 24.55 -49.94 8.50
CA ALA A 45 25.78 -50.71 8.59
C ALA A 45 26.13 -51.04 10.06
N GLN A 46 26.00 -50.08 10.98
CA GLN A 46 26.29 -50.30 12.39
C GLN A 46 25.28 -51.23 13.07
N MET A 47 23.97 -51.12 12.79
CA MET A 47 22.97 -52.10 13.26
C MET A 47 23.24 -53.54 12.79
N LYS A 48 23.86 -53.70 11.62
CA LYS A 48 24.18 -55.01 11.03
C LYS A 48 25.44 -55.65 11.63
N TYR A 49 26.32 -54.87 12.26
CA TYR A 49 27.62 -55.29 12.79
C TYR A 49 27.81 -55.03 14.30
N GLN A 50 26.76 -54.65 15.03
CA GLN A 50 26.84 -54.43 16.48
C GLN A 50 27.01 -55.74 17.25
N ASP A 51 27.99 -55.75 18.16
CA ASP A 51 28.10 -56.72 19.25
C ASP A 51 27.02 -56.38 20.31
N PRO A 52 26.11 -57.30 20.68
CA PRO A 52 24.97 -57.03 21.55
C PRO A 52 25.31 -56.58 22.99
N LEU A 53 26.58 -56.48 23.36
CA LEU A 53 27.04 -56.15 24.72
C LEU A 53 27.30 -54.65 24.98
N GLU A 54 27.32 -53.76 23.96
CA GLU A 54 27.51 -52.29 24.15
C GLU A 54 26.58 -51.38 23.30
N PRO A 55 25.26 -51.34 23.59
CA PRO A 55 24.28 -50.58 22.79
C PRO A 55 24.18 -49.07 23.10
N THR A 56 24.88 -48.55 24.12
CA THR A 56 24.64 -47.20 24.67
C THR A 56 25.21 -46.06 23.83
N SER A 57 26.42 -46.19 23.30
CA SER A 57 27.10 -45.12 22.54
C SER A 57 26.35 -44.76 21.25
N ASN A 58 25.89 -45.75 20.50
CA ASN A 58 25.22 -45.51 19.22
C ASN A 58 23.83 -44.87 19.39
N THR A 59 23.12 -45.19 20.48
CA THR A 59 21.81 -44.60 20.77
C THR A 59 21.92 -43.11 21.10
N GLU A 60 22.97 -42.69 21.82
CA GLU A 60 23.25 -41.29 22.19
C GLU A 60 23.63 -40.42 20.97
N TYR A 61 24.33 -40.98 19.98
CA TYR A 61 24.63 -40.27 18.73
C TYR A 61 23.40 -40.13 17.83
N ILE A 62 22.54 -41.15 17.77
CA ILE A 62 21.29 -41.12 17.01
C ILE A 62 20.32 -40.10 17.60
N SER A 63 20.20 -40.03 18.93
CA SER A 63 19.34 -39.06 19.60
C SER A 63 19.81 -37.62 19.37
N GLN A 64 21.12 -37.36 19.41
CA GLN A 64 21.68 -36.05 19.07
C GLN A 64 21.48 -35.70 17.59
N TYR A 65 21.67 -36.65 16.67
CA TYR A 65 21.45 -36.42 15.24
C TYR A 65 19.97 -36.18 14.89
N ALA A 66 19.06 -36.94 15.50
CA ALA A 66 17.62 -36.72 15.36
C ALA A 66 17.27 -35.30 15.84
N THR A 67 17.86 -34.84 16.95
CA THR A 67 17.69 -33.48 17.47
C THR A 67 18.19 -32.43 16.48
N PHE A 68 19.37 -32.63 15.86
CA PHE A 68 19.89 -31.73 14.82
C PHE A 68 19.01 -31.71 13.56
N SER A 69 18.54 -32.88 13.12
CA SER A 69 17.65 -33.01 11.96
C SER A 69 16.29 -32.33 12.18
N GLU A 70 15.75 -32.43 13.40
CA GLU A 70 14.52 -31.73 13.79
C GLU A 70 14.71 -30.21 13.79
N LEU A 71 15.84 -29.73 14.31
CA LEU A 71 16.18 -28.31 14.33
C LEU A 71 16.38 -27.75 12.91
N GLU A 72 17.03 -28.51 12.03
CA GLU A 72 17.18 -28.16 10.62
C GLU A 72 15.81 -28.08 9.92
N GLN A 73 14.94 -29.07 10.15
CA GLN A 73 13.60 -29.06 9.59
C GLN A 73 12.79 -27.84 10.09
N MET A 74 12.97 -27.46 11.35
CA MET A 74 12.35 -26.27 11.93
C MET A 74 12.89 -24.98 11.28
N GLN A 75 14.18 -24.90 10.99
CA GLN A 75 14.77 -23.76 10.27
C GLN A 75 14.23 -23.67 8.84
N ASN A 76 14.15 -24.79 8.12
CA ASN A 76 13.58 -24.84 6.77
C ASN A 76 12.10 -24.42 6.74
N MET A 77 11.33 -24.82 7.76
CA MET A 77 9.95 -24.39 7.93
C MET A 77 9.85 -22.88 8.19
N SER A 78 10.69 -22.34 9.08
CA SER A 78 10.75 -20.90 9.36
C SER A 78 11.04 -20.11 8.08
N ALA A 79 12.04 -20.53 7.31
CA ALA A 79 12.39 -19.88 6.05
C ALA A 79 11.25 -19.91 5.01
N SER A 80 10.53 -21.04 4.94
CA SER A 80 9.34 -21.17 4.08
C SER A 80 8.21 -20.24 4.52
N MET A 81 8.02 -20.06 5.83
CA MET A 81 7.00 -19.18 6.38
C MET A 81 7.36 -17.69 6.19
N ASP A 82 8.63 -17.34 6.27
CA ASP A 82 9.11 -15.99 5.95
C ASP A 82 8.91 -15.66 4.47
N LEU A 83 9.21 -16.62 3.57
CA LEU A 83 8.92 -16.48 2.14
C LEU A 83 7.41 -16.29 1.88
N PHE A 84 6.57 -17.06 2.55
CA PHE A 84 5.11 -16.93 2.43
C PHE A 84 4.64 -15.56 2.91
N ARG A 85 5.09 -15.11 4.09
CA ARG A 85 4.78 -13.78 4.60
C ARG A 85 5.24 -12.70 3.63
N ALA A 86 6.49 -12.75 3.16
CA ALA A 86 7.01 -11.78 2.20
C ALA A 86 6.14 -11.74 0.94
N SER A 87 5.81 -12.90 0.38
CA SER A 87 4.98 -13.02 -0.83
C SER A 87 3.60 -12.41 -0.64
N SER A 88 3.01 -12.51 0.55
CA SER A 88 1.73 -11.89 0.89
C SER A 88 1.77 -10.35 0.96
N LEU A 89 2.97 -9.77 1.04
CA LEU A 89 3.14 -8.31 1.06
C LEU A 89 3.11 -7.71 -0.34
N VAL A 90 3.26 -8.50 -1.40
CA VAL A 90 3.20 -7.99 -2.77
C VAL A 90 1.85 -7.31 -3.01
N GLY A 91 1.89 -6.07 -3.49
CA GLY A 91 0.72 -5.23 -3.70
C GLY A 91 0.19 -4.54 -2.44
N GLN A 92 0.72 -4.84 -1.24
CA GLN A 92 0.39 -4.12 -0.01
C GLN A 92 1.23 -2.84 0.12
N THR A 93 0.71 -1.87 0.87
CA THR A 93 1.49 -0.70 1.30
C THR A 93 2.19 -1.02 2.61
N VAL A 94 3.49 -0.73 2.69
CA VAL A 94 4.28 -1.03 3.88
C VAL A 94 5.04 0.19 4.39
N LEU A 95 5.35 0.17 5.69
CA LEU A 95 6.25 1.10 6.35
C LEU A 95 7.44 0.31 6.90
N LEU A 96 8.65 0.75 6.58
CA LEU A 96 9.91 0.16 7.02
C LEU A 96 10.70 1.15 7.85
N LYS A 97 11.42 0.62 8.83
CA LYS A 97 12.35 1.38 9.68
C LYS A 97 13.77 0.98 9.35
N VAL A 98 14.32 1.62 8.33
CA VAL A 98 15.64 1.29 7.80
C VAL A 98 16.69 2.03 8.62
N THR A 99 17.68 1.31 9.12
CA THR A 99 18.82 1.91 9.85
C THR A 99 20.06 1.89 8.97
N ASP A 100 20.62 3.06 8.71
CA ASP A 100 21.83 3.20 7.88
C ASP A 100 23.11 2.79 8.64
N SER A 101 24.23 2.75 7.93
CA SER A 101 25.55 2.40 8.49
C SER A 101 26.06 3.38 9.56
N SER A 102 25.47 4.58 9.64
CA SER A 102 25.75 5.57 10.67
C SER A 102 24.85 5.41 11.91
N GLY A 103 23.95 4.43 11.91
CA GLY A 103 23.01 4.15 13.00
C GLY A 103 21.77 5.06 12.98
N ARG A 104 21.54 5.82 11.92
CA ARG A 104 20.34 6.66 11.79
C ARG A 104 19.20 5.83 11.22
N THR A 105 18.06 5.87 11.90
CA THR A 105 16.83 5.21 11.45
C THR A 105 15.97 6.18 10.65
N THR A 106 15.52 5.74 9.48
CA THR A 106 14.61 6.47 8.59
C THR A 106 13.41 5.61 8.25
N ASP A 107 12.25 6.26 8.18
CA ASP A 107 11.01 5.61 7.75
C ASP A 107 10.93 5.60 6.22
N VAL A 108 10.71 4.43 5.63
CA VAL A 108 10.48 4.25 4.19
C VAL A 108 9.07 3.71 4.00
N GLN A 109 8.26 4.40 3.20
CA GLN A 109 6.91 3.97 2.88
C GLN A 109 6.74 3.76 1.37
N GLY A 110 6.00 2.71 1.01
CA GLY A 110 5.59 2.52 -0.38
C GLY A 110 4.87 1.20 -0.59
N ASN A 111 4.44 0.97 -1.83
CA ASN A 111 3.85 -0.30 -2.24
C ASN A 111 4.95 -1.31 -2.55
N VAL A 112 4.73 -2.57 -2.20
CA VAL A 112 5.66 -3.64 -2.55
C VAL A 112 5.37 -4.13 -3.97
N ASP A 113 6.30 -3.92 -4.88
CA ASP A 113 6.15 -4.33 -6.29
C ASP A 113 6.39 -5.83 -6.48
N TYR A 114 7.44 -6.34 -5.82
CA TYR A 114 7.80 -7.75 -5.83
C TYR A 114 8.69 -8.09 -4.64
N VAL A 115 8.86 -9.38 -4.39
CA VAL A 115 9.77 -9.93 -3.39
C VAL A 115 10.94 -10.59 -4.10
N HIS A 116 12.15 -10.28 -3.65
CA HIS A 116 13.35 -10.98 -4.05
C HIS A 116 13.82 -11.89 -2.91
N TYR A 117 14.17 -13.14 -3.21
CA TYR A 117 14.66 -14.07 -2.22
C TYR A 117 16.09 -14.49 -2.55
N GLU A 118 17.02 -14.25 -1.62
CA GLU A 118 18.42 -14.62 -1.79
C GLU A 118 18.98 -15.12 -0.46
N LYS A 119 19.68 -16.27 -0.47
CA LYS A 119 20.39 -16.84 0.70
C LYS A 119 19.53 -16.94 1.96
N GLY A 120 18.27 -17.34 1.82
CA GLY A 120 17.38 -17.52 2.96
C GLY A 120 16.72 -16.23 3.48
N LYS A 121 16.90 -15.10 2.79
CA LYS A 121 16.35 -13.80 3.19
C LYS A 121 15.43 -13.23 2.12
N ALA A 122 14.32 -12.67 2.57
CA ALA A 122 13.38 -11.96 1.71
C ALA A 122 13.68 -10.46 1.70
N TYR A 123 13.65 -9.87 0.51
CA TYR A 123 13.81 -8.46 0.25
C TYR A 123 12.57 -7.93 -0.47
N LEU A 124 12.06 -6.79 -0.02
CA LEU A 124 10.89 -6.13 -0.58
C LEU A 124 11.37 -5.05 -1.56
N SER A 125 10.87 -5.07 -2.79
CA SER A 125 11.08 -3.99 -3.75
C SER A 125 10.07 -2.89 -3.54
N ILE A 126 10.55 -1.69 -3.22
CA ILE A 126 9.74 -0.51 -2.96
C ILE A 126 10.39 0.67 -3.66
N ASN A 127 9.65 1.36 -4.53
CA ASN A 127 10.15 2.50 -5.31
C ASN A 127 11.44 2.19 -6.12
N GLY A 128 11.62 0.94 -6.54
CA GLY A 128 12.79 0.48 -7.29
C GLY A 128 14.03 0.12 -6.44
N GLU A 129 13.95 0.22 -5.12
CA GLU A 129 15.01 -0.18 -4.20
C GLU A 129 14.62 -1.44 -3.41
N LEU A 130 15.61 -2.25 -3.03
CA LEU A 130 15.42 -3.45 -2.23
C LEU A 130 15.71 -3.19 -0.75
N TYR A 131 14.74 -3.52 0.08
CA TYR A 131 14.83 -3.41 1.54
C TYR A 131 14.67 -4.77 2.21
N SER A 132 15.32 -4.98 3.35
CA SER A 132 15.17 -6.23 4.09
C SER A 132 13.75 -6.35 4.64
N MET A 133 13.15 -7.54 4.56
CA MET A 133 11.89 -7.81 5.24
C MET A 133 12.01 -7.63 6.77
N ASP A 134 13.21 -7.77 7.32
CA ASP A 134 13.48 -7.54 8.75
C ASP A 134 13.22 -6.08 9.18
N ASP A 135 13.30 -5.12 8.25
CA ASP A 135 13.06 -3.70 8.51
C ASP A 135 11.56 -3.35 8.50
N LEU A 136 10.68 -4.32 8.19
CA LEU A 136 9.24 -4.13 8.10
C LEU A 136 8.65 -3.75 9.47
N SER A 137 8.04 -2.57 9.55
CA SER A 137 7.37 -2.07 10.75
C SER A 137 5.84 -2.18 10.66
N THR A 138 5.24 -1.94 9.50
CA THR A 138 3.77 -1.95 9.35
C THR A 138 3.37 -2.37 7.95
N VAL A 139 2.23 -3.07 7.85
CA VAL A 139 1.55 -3.42 6.61
C VAL A 139 0.16 -2.80 6.65
N ALA A 140 -0.20 -2.10 5.59
CA ALA A 140 -1.49 -1.46 5.44
C ALA A 140 -2.13 -1.94 4.14
N ASP A 141 -3.43 -2.27 4.22
CA ASP A 141 -4.24 -2.59 3.07
C ASP A 141 -4.38 -1.34 2.19
N PRO A 142 -3.98 -1.39 0.90
CA PRO A 142 -4.17 -0.28 -0.02
C PRO A 142 -5.63 0.19 -0.09
N ALA A 143 -6.61 -0.73 -0.02
CA ALA A 143 -8.02 -0.38 -0.08
C ALA A 143 -8.46 0.43 1.15
N TYR A 144 -7.93 0.10 2.32
CA TYR A 144 -8.14 0.86 3.56
C TYR A 144 -7.55 2.27 3.43
N LEU A 145 -6.30 2.39 2.96
CA LEU A 145 -5.63 3.69 2.82
C LEU A 145 -6.36 4.61 1.84
N GLU A 146 -6.77 4.08 0.68
CA GLU A 146 -7.54 4.84 -0.30
C GLU A 146 -8.91 5.26 0.25
N ALA A 147 -9.61 4.36 0.95
CA ALA A 147 -10.88 4.70 1.59
C ALA A 147 -10.75 5.79 2.64
N TYR A 148 -9.75 5.68 3.51
CA TYR A 148 -9.45 6.69 4.53
C TYR A 148 -9.11 8.04 3.90
N LYS A 149 -8.24 8.05 2.88
CA LYS A 149 -7.84 9.27 2.17
C LYS A 149 -9.03 9.94 1.49
N LEU A 150 -9.83 9.19 0.76
CA LEU A 150 -10.99 9.72 0.03
C LEU A 150 -12.04 10.29 1.01
N ALA A 151 -12.28 9.62 2.13
CA ALA A 151 -13.16 10.13 3.18
C ALA A 151 -12.60 11.43 3.81
N ALA A 152 -11.29 11.49 4.09
CA ALA A 152 -10.66 12.69 4.62
C ALA A 152 -10.73 13.87 3.63
N GLU A 153 -10.49 13.64 2.34
CA GLU A 153 -10.64 14.64 1.28
C GLU A 153 -12.08 15.13 1.16
N PHE A 154 -13.04 14.20 1.16
CA PHE A 154 -14.47 14.52 1.17
C PHE A 154 -14.84 15.40 2.36
N LEU A 155 -14.45 15.02 3.58
CA LEU A 155 -14.77 15.78 4.79
C LEU A 155 -14.12 17.17 4.79
N ASN A 156 -12.89 17.28 4.28
CA ASN A 156 -12.21 18.57 4.16
C ASN A 156 -12.97 19.52 3.22
N ASP A 157 -13.44 19.03 2.08
CA ASP A 157 -14.20 19.85 1.12
C ASP A 157 -15.64 20.11 1.62
N TYR A 158 -16.28 19.12 2.27
CA TYR A 158 -17.59 19.26 2.89
C TYR A 158 -17.59 20.34 3.99
N ASN A 159 -16.57 20.36 4.85
CA ASN A 159 -16.45 21.35 5.93
C ASN A 159 -16.18 22.78 5.44
N LYS A 160 -15.85 22.98 4.16
CA LYS A 160 -15.72 24.30 3.53
C LYS A 160 -17.03 24.81 2.95
N LEU A 161 -18.08 23.98 2.86
CA LEU A 161 -19.38 24.45 2.40
C LEU A 161 -19.95 25.46 3.40
N PRO A 162 -20.52 26.57 2.92
CA PRO A 162 -21.25 27.48 3.79
C PRO A 162 -22.48 26.76 4.35
N ALA A 163 -23.03 27.29 5.45
CA ALA A 163 -24.31 26.82 5.95
C ALA A 163 -25.39 26.89 4.85
N LEU A 164 -26.35 25.96 4.88
CA LEU A 164 -27.34 25.80 3.81
C LEU A 164 -28.02 27.12 3.44
N ASP A 165 -28.37 27.96 4.41
CA ASP A 165 -29.02 29.26 4.23
C ASP A 165 -28.17 30.27 3.44
N LYS A 166 -26.83 30.17 3.52
CA LYS A 166 -25.85 31.04 2.86
C LYS A 166 -25.29 30.46 1.57
N LEU A 167 -25.77 29.30 1.14
CA LEU A 167 -25.35 28.65 -0.09
C LEU A 167 -25.69 29.51 -1.32
N SER A 168 -24.74 29.64 -2.23
CA SER A 168 -24.86 30.47 -3.43
C SER A 168 -24.38 29.74 -4.69
N LEU A 169 -24.59 30.33 -5.88
CA LEU A 169 -24.11 29.76 -7.14
C LEU A 169 -22.58 29.63 -7.20
N ASP A 170 -21.83 30.41 -6.42
CA ASP A 170 -20.37 30.32 -6.33
C ASP A 170 -19.90 28.98 -5.73
N ASP A 171 -20.77 28.30 -4.97
CA ASP A 171 -20.47 27.01 -4.33
C ASP A 171 -20.82 25.81 -5.23
N ARG A 172 -21.40 26.05 -6.40
CA ARG A 172 -21.91 25.00 -7.31
C ARG A 172 -20.87 23.94 -7.61
N GLU A 173 -19.69 24.35 -8.05
CA GLU A 173 -18.61 23.42 -8.42
C GLU A 173 -18.20 22.53 -7.23
N ARG A 174 -18.19 23.09 -6.01
CA ARG A 174 -17.82 22.34 -4.80
C ARG A 174 -18.89 21.32 -4.44
N VAL A 175 -20.16 21.69 -4.53
CA VAL A 175 -21.29 20.79 -4.26
C VAL A 175 -21.35 19.67 -5.30
N GLU A 176 -21.22 19.97 -6.59
CA GLU A 176 -21.21 18.97 -7.66
C GLU A 176 -20.01 18.02 -7.54
N LYS A 177 -18.82 18.53 -7.20
CA LYS A 177 -17.64 17.71 -6.94
C LYS A 177 -17.86 16.74 -5.76
N LEU A 178 -18.42 17.23 -4.66
CA LEU A 178 -18.70 16.40 -3.47
C LEU A 178 -19.74 15.32 -3.75
N ASP A 179 -20.82 15.65 -4.48
CA ASP A 179 -21.83 14.67 -4.89
C ASP A 179 -21.21 13.60 -5.78
N LYS A 180 -20.44 14.00 -6.80
CA LYS A 180 -19.75 13.06 -7.68
C LYS A 180 -18.85 12.09 -6.89
N ILE A 181 -18.02 12.61 -5.99
CA ILE A 181 -17.16 11.79 -5.12
C ILE A 181 -18.01 10.81 -4.32
N TYR A 182 -19.08 11.28 -3.68
CA TYR A 182 -19.93 10.44 -2.85
C TYR A 182 -20.65 9.33 -3.64
N GLN A 183 -21.11 9.61 -4.87
CA GLN A 183 -21.75 8.61 -5.73
C GLN A 183 -20.77 7.57 -6.25
N GLU A 184 -19.53 7.98 -6.55
CA GLU A 184 -18.48 7.07 -7.03
C GLU A 184 -17.85 6.21 -5.91
N MET A 185 -18.05 6.59 -4.63
CA MET A 185 -17.60 5.80 -3.49
C MET A 185 -18.33 4.44 -3.39
N THR A 186 -17.54 3.40 -3.13
CA THR A 186 -18.02 2.07 -2.72
C THR A 186 -18.63 2.10 -1.31
N GLU A 187 -19.42 1.08 -0.96
CA GLU A 187 -19.98 0.92 0.41
C GLU A 187 -18.88 0.91 1.48
N TYR A 188 -17.75 0.24 1.22
CA TYR A 188 -16.62 0.24 2.13
C TYR A 188 -16.05 1.64 2.34
N GLN A 189 -15.86 2.41 1.27
CA GLN A 189 -15.37 3.79 1.35
C GLN A 189 -16.37 4.71 2.09
N LYS A 190 -17.68 4.54 1.83
CA LYS A 190 -18.73 5.28 2.53
C LYS A 190 -18.78 4.98 4.02
N SER A 191 -18.37 3.78 4.46
CA SER A 191 -18.33 3.42 5.89
C SER A 191 -17.38 4.28 6.73
N PHE A 192 -16.44 4.99 6.10
CA PHE A 192 -15.57 5.97 6.75
C PHE A 192 -16.24 7.33 6.94
N LEU A 193 -17.43 7.52 6.38
CA LEU A 193 -18.29 8.69 6.57
C LEU A 193 -19.46 8.32 7.48
N THR A 194 -19.99 9.29 8.22
CA THR A 194 -21.25 9.13 8.95
C THR A 194 -22.44 9.16 7.98
N GLU A 195 -23.51 8.42 8.28
CA GLU A 195 -24.75 8.45 7.48
C GLU A 195 -25.33 9.87 7.36
N GLU A 196 -25.09 10.73 8.36
CA GLU A 196 -25.52 12.12 8.33
C GLU A 196 -24.87 12.93 7.21
N HIS A 197 -23.61 12.65 6.86
CA HIS A 197 -22.92 13.37 5.77
C HIS A 197 -23.58 13.11 4.40
N GLY A 198 -24.04 11.89 4.15
CA GLY A 198 -24.78 11.57 2.92
C GLY A 198 -26.12 12.30 2.85
N GLY A 199 -26.89 12.26 3.95
CA GLY A 199 -28.20 12.91 4.00
C GLY A 199 -28.13 14.44 3.95
N THR A 200 -27.09 15.04 4.52
CA THR A 200 -26.85 16.49 4.46
C THR A 200 -26.34 16.93 3.09
N LEU A 201 -25.43 16.18 2.47
CA LEU A 201 -24.98 16.45 1.10
C LEU A 201 -26.15 16.45 0.11
N ALA A 202 -27.08 15.49 0.21
CA ALA A 202 -28.28 15.45 -0.63
C ALA A 202 -29.12 16.74 -0.53
N LYS A 203 -29.18 17.36 0.66
CA LYS A 203 -29.86 18.66 0.85
C LYS A 203 -29.10 19.81 0.18
N TYR A 204 -27.77 19.81 0.24
CA TYR A 204 -26.96 20.79 -0.49
C TYR A 204 -27.14 20.68 -2.01
N VAL A 205 -27.14 19.46 -2.54
CA VAL A 205 -27.35 19.20 -3.98
C VAL A 205 -28.74 19.66 -4.41
N ALA A 206 -29.78 19.34 -3.64
CA ALA A 206 -31.14 19.79 -3.94
C ALA A 206 -31.24 21.33 -3.93
N LYS A 207 -30.72 21.99 -2.89
CA LYS A 207 -30.73 23.45 -2.82
C LYS A 207 -29.94 24.10 -3.96
N MET A 208 -28.80 23.52 -4.34
CA MET A 208 -28.01 24.02 -5.47
C MET A 208 -28.78 23.93 -6.79
N LYS A 209 -29.50 22.82 -7.01
CA LYS A 209 -30.35 22.65 -8.19
C LYS A 209 -31.45 23.71 -8.25
N ASP A 210 -32.09 24.00 -7.11
CA ASP A 210 -33.13 25.04 -7.04
C ASP A 210 -32.55 26.43 -7.35
N LEU A 211 -31.38 26.77 -6.81
CA LEU A 211 -30.70 28.04 -7.08
C LEU A 211 -30.34 28.21 -8.57
N VAL A 212 -29.87 27.15 -9.21
CA VAL A 212 -29.56 27.15 -10.65
C VAL A 212 -30.83 27.34 -11.48
N ALA A 213 -31.91 26.63 -11.15
CA ALA A 213 -33.18 26.73 -11.86
C ALA A 213 -33.80 28.14 -11.76
N ILE A 214 -33.70 28.78 -10.59
CA ILE A 214 -34.16 30.17 -10.39
C ILE A 214 -33.35 31.13 -11.27
N ALA A 215 -32.02 31.00 -11.27
CA ALA A 215 -31.15 31.88 -12.04
C ALA A 215 -31.28 31.71 -13.57
N GLU A 216 -31.64 30.51 -14.03
CA GLU A 216 -31.96 30.25 -15.44
C GLU A 216 -33.31 30.87 -15.84
N ALA A 217 -34.33 30.75 -14.97
CA ALA A 217 -35.63 31.37 -15.22
C ALA A 217 -35.60 32.90 -15.25
N GLU A 218 -34.79 33.54 -14.39
CA GLU A 218 -34.62 35.01 -14.38
C GLU A 218 -33.94 35.53 -15.66
N LYS A 219 -33.04 34.75 -16.27
CA LYS A 219 -32.41 35.12 -17.55
C LYS A 219 -33.36 35.05 -18.74
N ASP A 220 -34.29 34.09 -18.73
CA ASP A 220 -35.29 33.96 -19.78
C ASP A 220 -36.33 35.10 -19.74
N ASP A 221 -36.67 35.63 -18.56
CA ASP A 221 -37.55 36.79 -18.41
C ASP A 221 -36.90 38.12 -18.86
N GLU A 222 -35.59 38.32 -18.65
CA GLU A 222 -34.88 39.51 -19.15
C GLU A 222 -34.76 39.51 -20.68
N THR A 223 -34.56 38.36 -21.33
CA THR A 223 -34.46 38.29 -22.80
C THR A 223 -35.77 38.49 -23.55
N ASN A 224 -36.92 38.24 -22.91
CA ASN A 224 -38.23 38.45 -23.53
C ASN A 224 -38.74 39.90 -23.42
N ASN A 225 -38.09 40.74 -22.61
CA ASN A 225 -38.52 42.13 -22.37
C ASN A 225 -37.77 43.18 -23.22
N ASP A 226 -36.78 42.75 -24.04
CA ASP A 226 -35.97 43.63 -24.90
C ASP A 226 -36.41 43.60 -26.38
N SER A 227 -37.50 42.91 -26.71
CA SER A 227 -38.05 42.81 -28.08
C SER A 227 -39.17 43.82 -28.41
N ASP A 228 -39.52 44.74 -27.52
CA ASP A 228 -40.59 45.75 -27.73
C ASP A 228 -40.04 47.20 -27.82
N LYS A 229 -38.92 47.38 -28.53
CA LYS A 229 -38.46 48.71 -28.96
C LYS A 229 -38.09 48.71 -30.44
N ASP A 230 -39.11 48.85 -31.28
CA ASP A 230 -38.95 49.34 -32.65
C ASP A 230 -39.40 50.81 -32.75
N PRO A 231 -38.93 51.54 -33.78
CA PRO A 231 -38.51 52.92 -33.66
C PRO A 231 -39.55 53.89 -34.22
N ASP A 232 -39.46 55.10 -33.70
CA ASP A 232 -39.98 56.37 -34.21
C ASP A 232 -40.10 56.41 -35.75
N GLU A 233 -41.31 56.27 -36.29
CA GLU A 233 -41.65 56.69 -37.66
C GLU A 233 -42.33 58.05 -37.60
N GLY A 234 -41.57 59.08 -37.98
CA GLY A 234 -42.06 60.43 -38.19
C GLY A 234 -43.05 60.54 -39.35
N GLY A 235 -44.02 61.44 -39.18
CA GLY A 235 -45.01 61.78 -40.20
C GLY A 235 -45.73 63.10 -39.88
N THR A 236 -45.05 64.20 -40.18
CA THR A 236 -45.53 65.46 -40.83
C THR A 236 -46.93 66.04 -40.56
N ASP A 237 -46.88 67.34 -40.23
CA ASP A 237 -47.60 68.48 -40.84
C ASP A 237 -48.76 69.20 -40.11
N ASP A 238 -48.58 70.54 -40.08
CA ASP A 238 -49.53 71.67 -40.06
C ASP A 238 -50.41 71.85 -38.80
N ASP A 239 -50.72 73.07 -38.30
CA ASP A 239 -50.94 74.35 -38.96
C ASP A 239 -50.89 75.50 -37.89
N LYS A 240 -50.42 76.68 -38.32
CA LYS A 240 -50.60 78.06 -37.78
C LYS A 240 -50.13 78.51 -36.39
#